data_AF-A0A2H6KBT9-F1
#
_entry.id   AF-A0A2H6KBT9-F1
#
_cell.length_a   1.000
_cell.length_b   1.000
_cell.length_c   1.000
_cell.angle_alpha   90.00
_cell.angle_beta   90.00
_cell.angle_gamma   90.00
#
_symmetry.space_group_name_H-M   'P 1'
#
loop_
_entity.id
_entity.type
_entity.pdbx_description
1 polymer ?
#
loop_
_entity_poly.entity_id
_entity_poly.type
_entity_poly.pdbx_seq_one_letter_code
_entity_poly.pdbx_strand_id
1 'polypeptide(L)'
;MADSSDPSRRDTVDQGSFRGTANHRNAGDVSLEQIANRKDECVRFLEKRSLDLLCFTYSLSPERAQEFNRVLEGDMDRMLLDAHKQLAMYRLYGSGTDGSFSKYRLNHLETIAREAEQCYERFERAKKQNPHPNVTAIVPIFGTDDLEKRVRQSLAEQENVNKAFANLKDNCKRLLESSEHVRKMIRNLREQNQLIFFKHLRVSSLIDEVATFLGVCVRDSVAEDLHSACLSQAASEFTVESWVRKIKECQATMQTIRTEARTYFWEKESDSGKEKQLLTDDQRKEIQSAIVRNTGSILQLSHGAESLRQKLSRDA
;
A
#
# COMPACT_ATOMS: atom_id res chain seq x y z
N MET A 1 -14.97 -23.88 50.18
CA MET A 1 -15.93 -23.38 51.17
C MET A 1 -16.80 -22.38 50.43
N ALA A 2 -17.92 -22.87 49.93
CA ALA A 2 -19.21 -22.93 50.65
C ALA A 2 -19.79 -21.51 50.66
N ASP A 3 -20.66 -21.18 49.71
CA ASP A 3 -22.07 -21.62 49.67
C ASP A 3 -22.89 -20.96 50.78
N SER A 4 -23.95 -20.28 50.36
CA SER A 4 -25.19 -20.00 51.11
C SER A 4 -25.86 -18.81 50.39
N SER A 5 -26.79 -19.00 49.47
CA SER A 5 -28.18 -19.44 49.73
C SER A 5 -28.90 -18.36 50.55
N ASP A 6 -30.12 -17.92 50.22
CA ASP A 6 -31.28 -18.68 49.76
C ASP A 6 -32.44 -17.63 49.55
N PRO A 7 -33.74 -17.96 49.43
CA PRO A 7 -34.46 -18.59 48.32
C PRO A 7 -35.86 -17.96 48.05
N SER A 8 -36.61 -18.63 47.16
CA SER A 8 -38.09 -18.73 47.14
C SER A 8 -38.86 -17.59 46.48
N ARG A 9 -39.78 -17.82 45.53
CA ARG A 9 -40.69 -18.97 45.31
C ARG A 9 -41.25 -18.86 43.87
N ARG A 10 -41.13 -19.91 43.03
CA ARG A 10 -42.14 -20.95 42.68
C ARG A 10 -43.30 -20.45 41.81
N ASP A 11 -43.91 -21.20 40.90
CA ASP A 11 -43.73 -22.49 40.22
C ASP A 11 -44.91 -22.55 39.22
N THR A 12 -44.74 -23.17 38.05
CA THR A 12 -45.54 -24.34 37.61
C THR A 12 -45.13 -24.73 36.20
N VAL A 13 -44.43 -25.86 36.14
CA VAL A 13 -44.22 -26.72 34.96
C VAL A 13 -45.13 -27.91 35.14
N ASP A 14 -45.88 -28.28 34.10
CA ASP A 14 -46.67 -29.50 34.01
C ASP A 14 -46.26 -30.18 32.68
N GLN A 15 -45.30 -31.12 32.69
CA GLN A 15 -45.44 -32.58 32.78
C GLN A 15 -46.35 -33.26 31.75
N GLY A 16 -45.78 -34.26 31.07
CA GLY A 16 -46.46 -35.18 30.15
C GLY A 16 -45.49 -35.77 29.11
N SER A 17 -44.44 -36.49 29.54
CA SER A 17 -44.35 -37.96 29.57
C SER A 17 -44.05 -38.62 28.21
N PHE A 18 -42.82 -39.13 28.10
CA PHE A 18 -42.33 -40.06 27.09
C PHE A 18 -43.06 -41.42 27.14
N ARG A 19 -43.37 -41.98 25.97
CA ARG A 19 -43.40 -43.44 25.72
C ARG A 19 -42.90 -43.71 24.30
N GLY A 20 -42.00 -44.69 24.18
CA GLY A 20 -41.26 -45.04 22.95
C GLY A 20 -42.15 -45.43 21.77
N THR A 21 -41.61 -45.47 20.55
CA THR A 21 -40.73 -46.58 20.13
C THR A 21 -39.63 -46.16 19.16
N ALA A 22 -38.50 -46.86 19.24
CA ALA A 22 -37.47 -46.89 18.22
C ALA A 22 -38.02 -47.41 16.88
N ASN A 23 -37.51 -46.86 15.77
CA ASN A 23 -37.18 -47.66 14.59
C ASN A 23 -36.07 -46.97 13.78
N HIS A 24 -35.01 -47.74 13.54
CA HIS A 24 -33.91 -47.38 12.67
C HIS A 24 -34.33 -47.29 11.21
N ARG A 25 -33.68 -46.35 10.51
CA ARG A 25 -33.31 -46.34 9.07
C ARG A 25 -34.41 -46.68 8.06
N ASN A 26 -34.80 -45.67 7.29
CA ASN A 26 -34.75 -45.74 5.83
C ASN A 26 -34.33 -44.37 5.28
N ALA A 27 -33.30 -44.41 4.42
CA ALA A 27 -33.02 -43.33 3.48
C ALA A 27 -34.15 -43.31 2.45
N GLY A 28 -34.59 -42.12 2.07
CA GLY A 28 -35.53 -41.91 0.97
C GLY A 28 -36.98 -41.95 1.42
N ASP A 29 -37.45 -40.84 1.99
CA ASP A 29 -38.74 -40.24 1.65
C ASP A 29 -38.78 -38.85 2.28
N VAL A 30 -38.27 -37.87 1.53
CA VAL A 30 -38.54 -36.47 1.84
C VAL A 30 -40.04 -36.29 1.59
N SER A 31 -40.82 -35.98 2.62
CA SER A 31 -42.27 -35.86 2.46
C SER A 31 -42.58 -34.78 1.41
N LEU A 32 -43.63 -35.00 0.61
CA LEU A 32 -44.08 -34.00 -0.38
C LEU A 32 -44.35 -32.63 0.28
N GLU A 33 -44.72 -32.63 1.56
CA GLU A 33 -44.90 -31.43 2.37
C GLU A 33 -43.58 -30.75 2.73
N GLN A 34 -42.52 -31.50 3.03
CA GLN A 34 -41.17 -30.95 3.21
C GLN A 34 -40.60 -30.43 1.89
N ILE A 35 -40.82 -31.13 0.76
CA ILE A 35 -40.41 -30.64 -0.57
C ILE A 35 -41.20 -29.38 -0.93
N ALA A 36 -42.51 -29.36 -0.69
CA ALA A 36 -43.37 -28.20 -0.94
C ALA A 36 -42.98 -27.00 -0.09
N ASN A 37 -42.70 -27.20 1.21
CA ASN A 37 -42.25 -26.13 2.09
C ASN A 37 -40.87 -25.59 1.69
N ARG A 38 -39.93 -26.46 1.31
CA ARG A 38 -38.59 -26.04 0.84
C ARG A 38 -38.66 -25.36 -0.54
N LYS A 39 -39.55 -25.82 -1.42
CA LYS A 39 -39.86 -25.20 -2.71
C LYS A 39 -40.52 -23.84 -2.50
N ASP A 40 -41.47 -23.72 -1.58
CA ASP A 40 -42.15 -22.47 -1.27
C ASP A 40 -41.26 -21.50 -0.49
N GLU A 41 -40.29 -21.98 0.31
CA GLU A 41 -39.23 -21.16 0.91
C GLU A 41 -38.23 -20.69 -0.14
N CYS A 42 -37.77 -21.56 -1.05
CA CYS A 42 -36.94 -21.16 -2.18
C CYS A 42 -37.68 -20.21 -3.12
N VAL A 43 -38.96 -20.47 -3.42
CA VAL A 43 -39.80 -19.59 -4.24
C VAL A 43 -40.04 -18.27 -3.55
N ARG A 44 -40.38 -18.21 -2.25
CA ARG A 44 -40.48 -16.93 -1.52
C ARG A 44 -39.14 -16.21 -1.37
N PHE A 45 -38.04 -16.95 -1.21
CA PHE A 45 -36.69 -16.39 -1.16
C PHE A 45 -36.26 -15.81 -2.51
N LEU A 46 -36.63 -16.48 -3.60
CA LEU A 46 -36.43 -16.02 -4.97
C LEU A 46 -37.38 -14.87 -5.31
N GLU A 47 -38.69 -14.97 -5.06
CA GLU A 47 -39.71 -13.91 -5.25
C GLU A 47 -39.37 -12.62 -4.48
N LYS A 48 -38.77 -12.73 -3.29
CA LYS A 48 -38.37 -11.57 -2.48
C LYS A 48 -36.99 -11.00 -2.82
N ARG A 49 -36.17 -11.72 -3.62
CA ARG A 49 -34.80 -11.28 -4.01
C ARG A 49 -34.63 -11.03 -5.51
N SER A 50 -35.43 -11.65 -6.37
CA SER A 50 -35.32 -11.56 -7.84
C SER A 50 -35.84 -10.23 -8.38
N LEU A 51 -36.77 -9.59 -7.66
CA LEU A 51 -37.39 -8.32 -8.06
C LEU A 51 -36.66 -7.06 -7.58
N ASP A 52 -35.73 -7.19 -6.62
CA ASP A 52 -35.03 -6.05 -6.00
C ASP A 52 -33.53 -5.97 -6.34
N LEU A 53 -32.99 -6.82 -7.21
CA LEU A 53 -31.58 -6.72 -7.59
C LEU A 53 -31.31 -5.43 -8.38
N LEU A 54 -30.60 -4.48 -7.76
CA LEU A 54 -30.21 -3.23 -8.41
C LEU A 54 -29.00 -3.43 -9.31
N CYS A 55 -27.91 -3.96 -8.76
CA CYS A 55 -26.65 -4.13 -9.48
C CYS A 55 -25.71 -5.15 -8.81
N PHE A 56 -24.61 -5.44 -9.50
CA PHE A 56 -23.46 -6.14 -8.95
C PHE A 56 -22.34 -5.15 -8.66
N THR A 57 -21.62 -5.35 -7.56
CA THR A 57 -20.44 -4.59 -7.19
C THR A 57 -19.29 -5.53 -6.87
N TYR A 58 -18.14 -4.95 -6.50
CA TYR A 58 -16.91 -5.65 -6.24
C TYR A 58 -16.48 -5.41 -4.79
N SER A 59 -16.02 -6.46 -4.13
CA SER A 59 -15.42 -6.38 -2.81
C SER A 59 -14.08 -7.11 -2.81
N LEU A 60 -13.06 -6.47 -2.23
CA LEU A 60 -11.74 -7.08 -2.11
C LEU A 60 -11.78 -8.17 -1.03
N SER A 61 -11.61 -9.43 -1.42
CA SER A 61 -11.59 -10.58 -0.52
C SER A 61 -10.60 -11.62 -1.04
N PRO A 62 -9.28 -11.41 -0.86
CA PRO A 62 -8.24 -12.23 -1.49
C PRO A 62 -8.35 -13.72 -1.20
N GLU A 63 -8.77 -14.05 0.01
CA GLU A 63 -8.78 -15.43 0.51
C GLU A 63 -10.02 -16.22 0.11
N ARG A 64 -11.13 -15.52 -0.21
CA ARG A 64 -12.44 -16.15 -0.42
C ARG A 64 -13.10 -15.76 -1.74
N ALA A 65 -12.52 -14.84 -2.52
CA ALA A 65 -13.12 -14.34 -3.75
C ALA A 65 -13.48 -15.45 -4.75
N GLN A 66 -12.58 -16.42 -4.95
CA GLN A 66 -12.83 -17.54 -5.85
C GLN A 66 -14.00 -18.42 -5.38
N GLU A 67 -14.07 -18.73 -4.09
CA GLU A 67 -15.15 -19.51 -3.50
C GLU A 67 -16.49 -18.77 -3.61
N PHE A 68 -16.52 -17.48 -3.23
CA PHE A 68 -17.72 -16.65 -3.33
C PHE A 68 -18.21 -16.51 -4.77
N ASN A 69 -17.32 -16.25 -5.72
CA ASN A 69 -17.69 -16.14 -7.14
C ASN A 69 -18.25 -17.45 -7.68
N ARG A 70 -17.66 -18.60 -7.29
CA ARG A 70 -18.14 -19.93 -7.70
C ARG A 70 -19.51 -20.27 -7.11
N VAL A 71 -19.74 -19.93 -5.83
CA VAL A 71 -21.03 -20.14 -5.18
C VAL A 71 -22.10 -19.27 -5.85
N LEU A 72 -21.79 -17.98 -6.07
CA LEU A 72 -22.71 -17.06 -6.74
C LEU A 72 -23.05 -17.53 -8.15
N GLU A 73 -22.08 -18.00 -8.92
CA GLU A 73 -22.31 -18.58 -10.26
C GLU A 73 -23.28 -19.76 -10.20
N GLY A 74 -23.06 -20.70 -9.27
CA GLY A 74 -23.96 -21.85 -9.08
C GLY A 74 -25.36 -21.45 -8.63
N ASP A 75 -25.51 -20.40 -7.84
CA ASP A 75 -26.82 -19.88 -7.41
C ASP A 75 -27.56 -19.20 -8.57
N MET A 76 -26.84 -18.46 -9.43
CA MET A 76 -27.39 -17.84 -10.63
C MET A 76 -27.84 -18.86 -11.67
N ASP A 77 -27.04 -19.91 -11.90
CA ASP A 77 -27.38 -21.03 -12.79
C ASP A 77 -28.65 -21.75 -12.34
N ARG A 78 -28.76 -22.04 -11.03
CA ARG A 78 -29.94 -22.69 -10.45
C ARG A 78 -31.18 -21.81 -10.58
N MET A 79 -31.06 -20.52 -10.29
CA MET A 79 -32.17 -19.57 -10.39
C MET A 79 -32.73 -19.51 -11.82
N LEU A 80 -31.85 -19.41 -12.82
CA LEU A 80 -32.24 -19.40 -14.23
C LEU A 80 -32.92 -20.72 -14.62
N LEU A 81 -32.33 -21.85 -14.24
CA LEU A 81 -32.88 -23.17 -14.53
C LEU A 81 -34.26 -23.40 -13.89
N ASP A 82 -34.43 -23.02 -12.63
CA ASP A 82 -35.69 -23.20 -11.90
C ASP A 82 -36.80 -22.33 -12.48
N ALA A 83 -36.51 -21.08 -12.84
CA ALA A 83 -37.49 -20.18 -13.48
C ALA A 83 -38.00 -20.76 -14.81
N HIS A 84 -37.09 -21.22 -15.67
CA HIS A 84 -37.46 -21.86 -16.93
C HIS A 84 -38.17 -23.20 -16.74
N LYS A 85 -37.75 -24.01 -15.77
CA LYS A 85 -38.39 -25.29 -15.46
C LYS A 85 -39.83 -25.08 -14.98
N GLN A 86 -40.07 -24.10 -14.12
CA GLN A 86 -41.42 -23.77 -13.65
C GLN A 86 -42.31 -23.30 -14.80
N LEU A 87 -41.80 -22.42 -15.67
CA LEU A 87 -42.52 -21.97 -16.86
C LEU A 87 -42.83 -23.12 -17.83
N ALA A 88 -41.85 -23.99 -18.10
CA ALA A 88 -42.01 -25.14 -18.99
C ALA A 88 -43.00 -26.18 -18.42
N MET A 89 -42.88 -26.52 -17.14
CA MET A 89 -43.81 -27.41 -16.45
C MET A 89 -45.24 -26.86 -16.49
N TYR A 90 -45.40 -25.56 -16.26
CA TYR A 90 -46.71 -24.93 -16.35
C TYR A 90 -47.27 -24.95 -17.78
N ARG A 91 -46.45 -24.74 -18.82
CA ARG A 91 -46.89 -24.84 -20.23
C ARG A 91 -47.28 -26.26 -20.64
N LEU A 92 -46.58 -27.28 -20.13
CA LEU A 92 -46.79 -28.68 -20.51
C LEU A 92 -47.92 -29.36 -19.71
N TYR A 93 -48.05 -29.04 -18.42
CA TYR A 93 -48.91 -29.78 -17.48
C TYR A 93 -49.83 -28.88 -16.64
N GLY A 94 -49.85 -27.57 -16.89
CA GLY A 94 -50.56 -26.60 -16.04
C GLY A 94 -52.07 -26.48 -16.29
N SER A 95 -52.68 -27.32 -17.12
CA SER A 95 -54.13 -27.33 -17.30
C SER A 95 -54.83 -27.84 -16.03
N GLY A 96 -55.76 -27.06 -15.47
CA GLY A 96 -56.59 -27.53 -14.36
C GLY A 96 -57.52 -28.69 -14.75
N THR A 97 -58.22 -29.27 -13.78
CA THR A 97 -59.23 -30.34 -13.97
C THR A 97 -60.34 -29.98 -14.97
N ASP A 98 -60.51 -28.69 -15.28
CA ASP A 98 -61.47 -28.17 -16.27
C ASP A 98 -60.83 -27.78 -17.62
N GLY A 99 -59.58 -28.16 -17.88
CA GLY A 99 -58.86 -27.88 -19.14
C GLY A 99 -58.47 -26.41 -19.36
N SER A 100 -58.69 -25.54 -18.36
CA SER A 100 -58.44 -24.10 -18.44
C SER A 100 -57.08 -23.71 -17.85
N PHE A 101 -56.29 -22.93 -18.60
CA PHE A 101 -55.04 -22.32 -18.14
C PHE A 101 -55.29 -20.96 -17.49
N SER A 102 -54.71 -20.72 -16.31
CA SER A 102 -54.70 -19.35 -15.75
C SER A 102 -53.71 -18.48 -16.52
N LYS A 103 -54.25 -17.53 -17.30
CA LYS A 103 -53.49 -16.53 -18.05
C LYS A 103 -52.65 -15.63 -17.13
N TYR A 104 -53.17 -15.30 -15.95
CA TYR A 104 -52.45 -14.51 -14.95
C TYR A 104 -51.17 -15.22 -14.48
N ARG A 105 -51.29 -16.50 -14.14
CA ARG A 105 -50.15 -17.31 -13.69
C ARG A 105 -49.13 -17.55 -14.79
N LEU A 106 -49.57 -17.73 -16.05
CA LEU A 106 -48.68 -17.82 -17.20
C LEU A 106 -47.84 -16.54 -17.34
N ASN A 107 -48.50 -15.38 -17.39
CA ASN A 107 -47.84 -14.09 -17.53
C ASN A 107 -46.86 -13.83 -16.38
N HIS A 108 -47.22 -14.22 -15.15
CA HIS A 108 -46.34 -14.08 -13.99
C HIS A 108 -45.07 -14.94 -14.12
N LEU A 109 -45.20 -16.21 -14.52
CA LEU A 109 -44.04 -17.09 -14.74
C LEU A 109 -43.15 -16.62 -15.90
N GLU A 110 -43.75 -16.04 -16.95
CA GLU A 110 -42.99 -15.43 -18.05
C GLU A 110 -42.20 -14.20 -17.61
N THR A 111 -42.78 -13.37 -16.71
CA THR A 111 -42.07 -12.24 -16.10
C THR A 111 -40.89 -12.72 -15.26
N ILE A 112 -41.09 -13.72 -14.39
CA ILE A 112 -40.02 -14.29 -13.55
C ILE A 112 -38.88 -14.86 -14.40
N ALA A 113 -39.20 -15.61 -15.46
CA ALA A 113 -38.18 -16.16 -16.36
C ALA A 113 -37.36 -15.05 -17.04
N ARG A 114 -38.03 -14.00 -17.54
CA ARG A 114 -37.36 -12.86 -18.16
C ARG A 114 -36.48 -12.08 -17.17
N GLU A 115 -36.91 -11.92 -15.94
CA GLU A 115 -36.12 -11.26 -14.88
C GLU A 115 -34.89 -12.09 -14.51
N ALA A 116 -35.03 -13.41 -14.41
CA ALA A 116 -33.92 -14.32 -14.18
C ALA A 116 -32.88 -14.27 -15.32
N GLU A 117 -33.33 -14.25 -16.58
CA GLU A 117 -32.45 -14.04 -17.76
C GLU A 117 -31.68 -12.72 -17.67
N GLN A 118 -32.37 -11.61 -17.40
CA GLN A 118 -31.73 -10.29 -17.28
C GLN A 118 -30.74 -10.22 -16.12
N CYS A 119 -31.07 -10.85 -14.99
CA CYS A 119 -30.20 -10.96 -13.83
C CYS A 119 -28.91 -11.73 -14.20
N TYR A 120 -29.06 -12.87 -14.88
CA TYR A 120 -27.95 -13.69 -15.36
C TYR A 120 -27.05 -12.93 -16.34
N GLU A 121 -27.63 -12.19 -17.30
CA GLU A 121 -26.86 -11.34 -18.22
C GLU A 121 -26.07 -10.24 -17.51
N ARG A 122 -26.62 -9.65 -16.44
CA ARG A 122 -25.92 -8.65 -15.63
C ARG A 122 -24.76 -9.28 -14.85
N PHE A 123 -24.95 -10.49 -14.31
CA PHE A 123 -23.91 -11.25 -13.64
C PHE A 123 -22.76 -11.59 -14.60
N GLU A 124 -23.06 -12.12 -15.80
CA GLU A 124 -22.07 -12.42 -16.83
C GLU A 124 -21.27 -11.19 -17.26
N ARG A 125 -21.93 -10.02 -17.34
CA ARG A 125 -21.25 -8.74 -17.57
C ARG A 125 -20.31 -8.37 -16.43
N ALA A 126 -20.75 -8.49 -15.17
CA ALA A 126 -19.91 -8.21 -14.00
C ALA A 126 -18.72 -9.18 -13.91
N LYS A 127 -18.91 -10.45 -14.25
CA LYS A 127 -17.84 -11.45 -14.32
C LYS A 127 -16.79 -11.08 -15.38
N LYS A 128 -17.24 -10.70 -16.59
CA LYS A 128 -16.34 -10.24 -17.67
C LYS A 128 -15.60 -8.95 -17.35
N GLN A 129 -16.22 -8.06 -16.57
CA GLN A 129 -15.65 -6.76 -16.20
C GLN A 129 -14.84 -6.80 -14.90
N ASN A 130 -14.75 -7.94 -14.21
CA ASN A 130 -13.99 -8.05 -12.98
C ASN A 130 -12.48 -7.94 -13.28
N PRO A 131 -11.79 -6.88 -12.83
CA PRO A 131 -10.38 -6.68 -13.14
C PRO A 131 -9.47 -7.74 -12.52
N HIS A 132 -9.87 -8.33 -11.38
CA HIS A 132 -9.08 -9.31 -10.63
C HIS A 132 -9.96 -10.43 -10.05
N PRO A 133 -10.33 -11.45 -10.85
CA PRO A 133 -11.22 -12.53 -10.42
C PRO A 133 -10.74 -13.35 -9.21
N ASN A 134 -9.42 -13.37 -8.98
CA ASN A 134 -8.81 -14.14 -7.89
C ASN A 134 -8.81 -13.40 -6.54
N VAL A 135 -9.03 -12.09 -6.55
CA VAL A 135 -8.88 -11.23 -5.36
C VAL A 135 -10.17 -10.47 -5.05
N THR A 136 -11.07 -10.38 -6.02
CA THR A 136 -12.28 -9.59 -5.96
C THR A 136 -13.52 -10.48 -6.07
N ALA A 137 -14.35 -10.43 -5.04
CA ALA A 137 -15.66 -11.08 -5.03
C ALA A 137 -16.70 -10.19 -5.71
N ILE A 138 -17.54 -10.78 -6.56
CA ILE A 138 -18.74 -10.16 -7.11
C ILE A 138 -19.81 -10.23 -6.04
N VAL A 139 -20.39 -9.09 -5.68
CA VAL A 139 -21.40 -9.02 -4.62
C VAL A 139 -22.68 -8.40 -5.17
N PRO A 140 -23.83 -9.09 -5.09
CA PRO A 140 -25.12 -8.52 -5.47
C PRO A 140 -25.57 -7.44 -4.48
N ILE A 141 -26.26 -6.42 -4.98
CA ILE A 141 -26.91 -5.37 -4.17
C ILE A 141 -28.42 -5.42 -4.39
N PHE A 142 -29.17 -5.66 -3.31
CA PHE A 142 -30.62 -5.77 -3.33
C PHE A 142 -31.28 -4.53 -2.71
N GLY A 143 -32.00 -3.76 -3.53
CA GLY A 143 -32.71 -2.57 -3.11
C GLY A 143 -31.82 -1.42 -2.65
N THR A 144 -32.46 -0.28 -2.37
CA THR A 144 -31.78 0.97 -2.00
C THR A 144 -31.13 0.88 -0.61
N ASP A 145 -31.67 0.07 0.29
CA ASP A 145 -31.17 -0.06 1.66
C ASP A 145 -29.81 -0.76 1.72
N ASP A 146 -29.61 -1.83 0.95
CA ASP A 146 -28.30 -2.50 0.90
C ASP A 146 -27.27 -1.67 0.13
N LEU A 147 -27.71 -0.90 -0.87
CA LEU A 147 -26.86 0.10 -1.52
C LEU A 147 -26.39 1.15 -0.51
N GLU A 148 -27.30 1.69 0.29
CA GLU A 148 -26.97 2.70 1.30
C GLU A 148 -25.99 2.15 2.36
N LYS A 149 -26.22 0.93 2.85
CA LYS A 149 -25.28 0.26 3.77
C LYS A 149 -23.90 0.12 3.16
N ARG A 150 -23.81 -0.30 1.89
CA ARG A 150 -22.52 -0.45 1.20
C ARG A 150 -21.83 0.89 0.97
N VAL A 151 -22.56 1.93 0.60
CA VAL A 151 -22.01 3.29 0.49
C VAL A 151 -21.46 3.77 1.83
N ARG A 152 -22.20 3.57 2.93
CA ARG A 152 -21.71 3.90 4.28
C ARG A 152 -20.45 3.11 4.65
N GLN A 153 -20.39 1.82 4.33
CA GLN A 153 -19.21 1.00 4.56
C GLN A 153 -18.00 1.53 3.77
N SER A 154 -18.16 1.80 2.47
CA SER A 154 -17.08 2.36 1.65
C SER A 154 -16.62 3.73 2.12
N LEU A 155 -17.52 4.58 2.62
CA LEU A 155 -17.17 5.87 3.21
C LEU A 155 -16.33 5.70 4.49
N ALA A 156 -16.70 4.76 5.36
CA ALA A 156 -15.95 4.46 6.57
C ALA A 156 -14.55 3.89 6.26
N GLU A 157 -14.45 2.99 5.28
CA GLU A 157 -13.17 2.46 4.80
C GLU A 157 -12.28 3.57 4.21
N GLN A 158 -12.87 4.46 3.41
CA GLN A 158 -12.17 5.62 2.85
C GLN A 158 -11.66 6.58 3.94
N GLU A 159 -12.45 6.81 5.00
CA GLU A 159 -12.02 7.64 6.13
C GLU A 159 -10.83 7.01 6.87
N ASN A 160 -10.85 5.68 7.07
CA ASN A 160 -9.74 4.96 7.66
C ASN A 160 -8.46 5.04 6.81
N VAL A 161 -8.60 4.91 5.49
CA VAL A 161 -7.48 5.08 4.54
C VAL A 161 -6.93 6.51 4.61
N ASN A 162 -7.79 7.53 4.65
CA ASN A 162 -7.36 8.92 4.79
C ASN A 162 -6.61 9.17 6.11
N LYS A 163 -7.08 8.61 7.23
CA LYS A 163 -6.37 8.68 8.52
C LYS A 163 -5.02 7.99 8.45
N ALA A 164 -4.94 6.82 7.81
CA ALA A 164 -3.67 6.11 7.61
C ALA A 164 -2.68 6.93 6.76
N PHE A 165 -3.15 7.58 5.68
CA PHE A 165 -2.33 8.48 4.87
C PHE A 165 -1.86 9.71 5.63
N ALA A 166 -2.71 10.33 6.44
CA ALA A 166 -2.33 11.46 7.29
C ALA A 166 -1.23 11.06 8.29
N ASN A 167 -1.40 9.92 8.97
CA ASN A 167 -0.39 9.37 9.88
C ASN A 167 0.93 9.06 9.16
N LEU A 168 0.88 8.49 7.95
CA LEU A 168 2.06 8.22 7.14
C LEU A 168 2.79 9.52 6.77
N LYS A 169 2.05 10.55 6.36
CA LYS A 169 2.60 11.87 6.05
C LYS A 169 3.31 12.49 7.25
N ASP A 170 2.71 12.42 8.44
CA ASP A 170 3.31 12.92 9.67
C ASP A 170 4.54 12.11 10.09
N ASN A 171 4.51 10.79 9.89
CA ASN A 171 5.69 9.94 10.08
C ASN A 171 6.84 10.34 9.15
N CYS A 172 6.57 10.55 7.86
CA CYS A 172 7.56 11.01 6.89
C CYS A 172 8.15 12.37 7.28
N LYS A 173 7.31 13.30 7.76
CA LYS A 173 7.77 14.61 8.24
C LYS A 173 8.72 14.47 9.44
N ARG A 174 8.33 13.69 10.45
CA ARG A 174 9.18 13.41 11.62
C ARG A 174 10.50 12.75 11.24
N LEU A 175 10.47 11.81 10.28
CA LEU A 175 11.67 11.16 9.78
C LEU A 175 12.60 12.15 9.06
N LEU A 176 12.05 13.08 8.29
CA LEU A 176 12.82 14.13 7.63
C LEU A 176 13.51 15.05 8.65
N GLU A 177 12.76 15.52 9.65
CA GLU A 177 13.28 16.37 10.75
C GLU A 177 14.38 15.63 11.54
N SER A 178 14.16 14.35 11.84
CA SER A 178 15.17 13.49 12.48
C SER A 178 16.42 13.33 11.63
N SER A 179 16.28 13.11 10.32
CA SER A 179 17.39 13.02 9.37
C SER A 179 18.20 14.32 9.30
N GLU A 180 17.53 15.48 9.35
CA GLU A 180 18.22 16.78 9.44
C GLU A 180 18.99 16.95 10.75
N HIS A 181 18.40 16.54 11.87
CA HIS A 181 19.05 16.57 13.16
C HIS A 181 20.31 15.68 13.18
N VAL A 182 20.20 14.45 12.68
CA VAL A 182 21.34 13.52 12.55
C VAL A 182 22.43 14.10 11.65
N ARG A 183 22.08 14.72 10.52
CA ARG A 183 23.06 15.41 9.66
C ARG A 183 23.82 16.52 10.39
N LYS A 184 23.15 17.30 11.24
CA LYS A 184 23.81 18.32 12.09
C LYS A 184 24.74 17.67 13.10
N MET A 185 24.30 16.62 13.78
CA MET A 185 25.15 15.88 14.74
C MET A 185 26.40 15.29 14.07
N ILE A 186 26.27 14.71 12.88
CA ILE A 186 27.41 14.15 12.13
C ILE A 186 28.42 15.26 11.78
N ARG A 187 27.96 16.45 11.39
CA ARG A 187 28.87 17.58 11.12
C ARG A 187 29.60 18.02 12.40
N ASN A 188 28.88 18.15 13.51
CA ASN A 188 29.48 18.50 14.80
C ASN A 188 30.50 17.45 15.25
N LEU A 189 30.18 16.16 15.13
CA LEU A 189 31.12 15.08 15.44
C LEU A 189 32.34 15.11 14.54
N ARG A 190 32.18 15.43 13.25
CA ARG A 190 33.32 15.59 12.32
C ARG A 190 34.24 16.73 12.74
N GLU A 191 33.68 17.89 13.10
CA GLU A 191 34.46 19.06 13.58
C GLU A 191 35.16 18.76 14.91
N GLN A 192 34.46 18.13 15.84
CA GLN A 192 35.05 17.70 17.11
C GLN A 192 36.16 16.68 16.91
N ASN A 193 35.96 15.69 16.03
CA ASN A 193 36.98 14.69 15.73
C ASN A 193 38.23 15.33 15.11
N GLN A 194 38.07 16.29 14.20
CA GLN A 194 39.21 17.06 13.68
C GLN A 194 39.97 17.80 14.79
N LEU A 195 39.24 18.47 15.69
CA LEU A 195 39.86 19.19 16.80
C LEU A 195 40.60 18.24 17.76
N ILE A 196 39.99 17.11 18.10
CA ILE A 196 40.60 16.08 18.96
C ILE A 196 41.84 15.51 18.29
N PHE A 197 41.78 15.20 17.00
CA PHE A 197 42.92 14.71 16.22
C PHE A 197 44.10 15.68 16.30
N PHE A 198 43.88 16.99 16.07
CA PHE A 198 44.94 18.00 16.18
C PHE A 198 45.51 18.11 17.60
N LYS A 199 44.65 18.07 18.63
CA LYS A 199 45.10 18.08 20.03
C LYS A 199 45.93 16.85 20.36
N HIS A 200 45.49 15.67 19.88
CA HIS A 200 46.19 14.42 20.09
C HIS A 200 47.57 14.44 19.44
N LEU A 201 47.67 14.86 18.17
CA LEU A 201 48.94 15.03 17.47
C LEU A 201 49.92 15.93 18.26
N ARG A 202 49.41 17.06 18.79
CA ARG A 202 50.22 17.99 19.59
C ARG A 202 50.67 17.39 20.92
N VAL A 203 49.80 16.66 21.61
CA VAL A 203 50.15 15.99 22.87
C VAL A 203 51.18 14.89 22.63
N SER A 204 51.01 14.08 21.58
CA SER A 204 51.99 13.04 21.22
C SER A 204 53.35 13.65 20.92
N SER A 205 53.41 14.71 20.11
CA SER A 205 54.66 15.44 19.84
C SER A 205 55.33 15.97 21.11
N LEU A 206 54.55 16.52 22.05
CA LEU A 206 55.08 17.01 23.34
C LEU A 206 55.60 15.88 24.22
N ILE A 207 54.92 14.72 24.23
CA ILE A 207 55.37 13.54 24.97
C ILE A 207 56.72 13.07 24.43
N ASP A 208 56.86 12.99 23.10
CA ASP A 208 58.11 12.56 22.46
C ASP A 208 59.27 13.53 22.78
N GLU A 209 59.02 14.84 22.72
CA GLU A 209 60.01 15.87 23.09
C GLU A 209 60.43 15.77 24.56
N VAL A 210 59.48 15.62 25.48
CA VAL A 210 59.77 15.52 26.93
C VAL A 210 60.49 14.22 27.26
N ALA A 211 60.08 13.09 26.67
CA ALA A 211 60.74 11.80 26.87
C ALA A 211 62.19 11.83 26.36
N THR A 212 62.45 12.51 25.25
CA THR A 212 63.79 12.73 24.71
C THR A 212 64.61 13.64 25.64
N PHE A 213 64.02 14.75 26.11
CA PHE A 213 64.69 15.69 27.01
C PHE A 213 65.08 15.06 28.36
N LEU A 214 64.22 14.20 28.91
CA LEU A 214 64.48 13.47 30.15
C LEU A 214 65.42 12.27 29.95
N GLY A 215 65.82 11.96 28.71
CA GLY A 215 66.69 10.83 28.38
C GLY A 215 66.03 9.46 28.56
N VAL A 216 64.70 9.41 28.64
CA VAL A 216 63.93 8.17 28.80
C VAL A 216 63.77 7.45 27.46
N CYS A 217 63.78 8.18 26.33
CA CYS A 217 63.86 7.62 25.00
C CYS A 217 64.98 8.27 24.18
N VAL A 218 65.52 7.51 23.22
CA VAL A 218 66.45 8.01 22.20
C VAL A 218 65.71 7.94 20.86
N ARG A 219 65.61 9.08 20.17
CA ARG A 219 64.97 9.16 18.86
C ARG A 219 65.84 8.47 17.80
N ASP A 220 65.20 7.73 16.89
CA ASP A 220 65.88 7.12 15.75
C ASP A 220 66.24 8.19 14.72
N SER A 221 67.53 8.43 14.52
CA SER A 221 68.03 9.46 13.61
C SER A 221 67.62 9.22 12.16
N VAL A 222 67.53 7.96 11.72
CA VAL A 222 67.17 7.63 10.33
C VAL A 222 65.69 7.92 10.08
N ALA A 223 64.84 7.60 11.05
CA ALA A 223 63.41 7.89 10.97
C ALA A 223 63.12 9.40 11.00
N GLU A 224 63.84 10.14 11.84
CA GLU A 224 63.74 11.60 11.94
C GLU A 224 64.21 12.31 10.66
N ASP A 225 65.33 11.87 10.08
CA ASP A 225 65.83 12.40 8.80
C ASP A 225 64.82 12.15 7.66
N LEU A 226 64.22 10.95 7.61
CA LEU A 226 63.19 10.62 6.63
C LEU A 226 61.92 11.48 6.84
N HIS A 227 61.47 11.63 8.08
CA HIS A 227 60.31 12.46 8.41
C HIS A 227 60.54 13.93 8.03
N SER A 228 61.71 14.47 8.35
CA SER A 228 62.14 15.82 8.01
C SER A 228 62.21 16.04 6.50
N ALA A 229 62.76 15.07 5.76
CA ALA A 229 62.79 15.11 4.30
C ALA A 229 61.36 15.13 3.70
N CYS A 230 60.45 14.30 4.21
CA CYS A 230 59.05 14.30 3.77
C CYS A 230 58.34 15.64 4.05
N LEU A 231 58.54 16.23 5.23
CA LEU A 231 57.97 17.54 5.57
C LEU A 231 58.56 18.65 4.69
N SER A 232 59.86 18.60 4.41
CA SER A 232 60.55 19.57 3.55
C SER A 232 60.07 19.49 2.10
N GLN A 233 59.89 18.27 1.58
CA GLN A 233 59.32 18.05 0.27
C GLN A 233 57.89 18.60 0.20
N ALA A 234 57.03 18.26 1.16
CA ALA A 234 55.66 18.78 1.22
C ALA A 234 55.64 20.31 1.30
N ALA A 235 56.51 20.93 2.11
CA ALA A 235 56.61 22.39 2.21
C ALA A 235 57.07 23.04 0.90
N SER A 236 57.97 22.39 0.16
CA SER A 236 58.45 22.88 -1.15
C SER A 236 57.39 22.80 -2.25
N GLU A 237 56.52 21.77 -2.21
CA GLU A 237 55.40 21.62 -3.15
C GLU A 237 54.23 22.56 -2.78
N PHE A 238 54.05 22.84 -1.48
CA PHE A 238 52.98 23.67 -0.94
C PHE A 238 53.48 24.99 -0.34
N THR A 239 54.30 25.74 -1.08
CA THR A 239 54.78 27.03 -0.61
C THR A 239 53.64 28.02 -0.35
N VAL A 240 53.68 28.68 0.80
CA VAL A 240 52.65 29.62 1.26
C VAL A 240 52.42 30.73 0.22
N GLU A 241 53.49 31.31 -0.33
CA GLU A 241 53.40 32.39 -1.32
C GLU A 241 52.70 31.95 -2.60
N SER A 242 52.98 30.74 -3.09
CA SER A 242 52.37 30.20 -4.31
C SER A 242 50.87 30.00 -4.15
N TRP A 243 50.47 29.41 -3.02
CA TRP A 243 49.05 29.16 -2.73
C TRP A 243 48.28 30.42 -2.40
N VAL A 244 48.87 31.34 -1.63
CA VAL A 244 48.25 32.64 -1.31
C VAL A 244 47.99 33.43 -2.59
N ARG A 245 48.93 33.43 -3.55
CA ARG A 245 48.74 34.08 -4.85
C ARG A 245 47.60 33.45 -5.65
N LYS A 246 47.60 32.12 -5.79
CA LYS A 246 46.54 31.38 -6.51
C LYS A 246 45.15 31.62 -5.89
N ILE A 247 45.06 31.65 -4.57
CA ILE A 247 43.80 31.96 -3.86
C ILE A 247 43.35 33.38 -4.17
N LYS A 248 44.25 34.36 -4.09
CA LYS A 248 43.92 35.77 -4.39
C LYS A 248 43.49 35.96 -5.83
N GLU A 249 44.17 35.34 -6.79
CA GLU A 249 43.80 35.35 -8.21
C GLU A 249 42.40 34.77 -8.40
N CYS A 250 42.12 33.59 -7.82
CA CYS A 250 40.80 32.96 -7.91
C CYS A 250 39.70 33.83 -7.29
N GLN A 251 39.96 34.44 -6.12
CA GLN A 251 39.04 35.37 -5.48
C GLN A 251 38.76 36.59 -6.35
N ALA A 252 39.80 37.16 -6.97
CA ALA A 252 39.66 38.28 -7.89
C ALA A 252 38.82 37.89 -9.11
N THR A 253 39.11 36.75 -9.76
CA THR A 253 38.34 36.25 -10.91
C THR A 253 36.88 35.99 -10.54
N MET A 254 36.59 35.36 -9.41
CA MET A 254 35.22 35.15 -8.94
C MET A 254 34.49 36.48 -8.71
N GLN A 255 35.18 37.49 -8.18
CA GLN A 255 34.60 38.80 -7.96
C GLN A 255 34.29 39.50 -9.30
N THR A 256 35.19 39.39 -10.29
CA THR A 256 34.97 39.89 -11.65
C THR A 256 33.75 39.22 -12.30
N ILE A 257 33.67 37.89 -12.26
CA ILE A 257 32.52 37.13 -12.78
C ILE A 257 31.22 37.60 -12.09
N ARG A 258 31.26 37.81 -10.77
CA ARG A 258 30.10 38.29 -10.01
C ARG A 258 29.68 39.69 -10.42
N THR A 259 30.63 40.60 -10.66
CA THR A 259 30.32 41.96 -11.12
C THR A 259 29.77 41.95 -12.54
N GLU A 260 30.38 41.18 -13.45
CA GLU A 260 29.94 41.06 -14.85
C GLU A 260 28.56 40.41 -14.97
N ALA A 261 28.28 39.37 -14.18
CA ALA A 261 26.96 38.77 -14.14
C ALA A 261 25.92 39.78 -13.66
N ARG A 262 26.22 40.54 -12.59
CA ARG A 262 25.30 41.58 -12.07
C ARG A 262 25.05 42.68 -13.10
N THR A 263 26.08 43.18 -13.78
CA THR A 263 25.90 44.20 -14.82
C THR A 263 25.07 43.67 -15.97
N TYR A 264 25.33 42.44 -16.43
CA TYR A 264 24.54 41.78 -17.47
C TYR A 264 23.07 41.62 -17.08
N PHE A 265 22.78 41.21 -15.84
CA PHE A 265 21.41 41.08 -15.34
C PHE A 265 20.72 42.45 -15.16
N TRP A 266 21.43 43.47 -14.67
CA TRP A 266 20.91 44.84 -14.54
C TRP A 266 20.60 45.49 -15.90
N GLU A 267 21.46 45.30 -16.91
CA GLU A 267 21.21 45.76 -18.28
C GLU A 267 19.98 45.08 -18.89
N LYS A 268 19.75 43.79 -18.60
CA LYS A 268 18.57 43.06 -19.09
C LYS A 268 17.27 43.32 -18.34
N GLU A 269 17.31 43.59 -17.04
CA GLU A 269 16.12 44.03 -16.27
C GLU A 269 15.63 45.41 -16.74
N SER A 270 16.57 46.29 -17.12
CA SER A 270 16.25 47.63 -17.64
C SER A 270 15.52 47.58 -18.99
N ASP A 271 15.66 46.48 -19.75
CA ASP A 271 15.11 46.31 -21.10
C ASP A 271 13.91 45.34 -21.16
N SER A 272 13.46 44.78 -20.03
CA SER A 272 12.36 43.82 -20.03
C SER A 272 11.45 43.92 -18.80
N GLY A 273 10.37 44.72 -18.92
CA GLY A 273 9.27 44.81 -17.95
C GLY A 273 8.37 43.55 -17.85
N LYS A 274 8.87 42.38 -18.23
CA LYS A 274 8.21 41.08 -18.07
C LYS A 274 9.27 40.04 -17.74
N GLU A 275 9.24 39.48 -16.54
CA GLU A 275 9.98 38.26 -16.19
C GLU A 275 9.72 37.22 -17.28
N LYS A 276 10.70 37.00 -18.17
CA LYS A 276 10.66 35.87 -19.10
C LYS A 276 10.85 34.62 -18.25
N GLN A 277 9.77 33.90 -17.99
CA GLN A 277 9.80 32.58 -17.40
C GLN A 277 10.64 31.68 -18.33
N LEU A 278 11.92 31.47 -17.97
CA LEU A 278 12.94 30.81 -18.80
C LEU A 278 12.62 29.35 -19.13
N LEU A 279 11.75 28.72 -18.35
CA LEU A 279 11.31 27.34 -18.51
C LEU A 279 9.83 27.26 -18.15
N THR A 280 9.05 26.55 -18.96
CA THR A 280 7.67 26.22 -18.62
C THR A 280 7.62 25.20 -17.50
N ASP A 281 6.50 25.12 -16.77
CA ASP A 281 6.33 24.16 -15.68
C ASP A 281 6.43 22.71 -16.15
N ASP A 282 6.01 22.43 -17.38
CA ASP A 282 6.12 21.10 -17.98
C ASP A 282 7.58 20.72 -18.26
N GLN A 283 8.38 21.65 -18.77
CA GLN A 283 9.82 21.45 -18.95
C GLN A 283 10.52 21.21 -17.60
N ARG A 284 10.13 21.94 -16.55
CA ARG A 284 10.67 21.74 -15.19
C ARG A 284 10.31 20.35 -14.64
N LYS A 285 9.08 19.89 -14.83
CA LYS A 285 8.64 18.55 -14.41
C LYS A 285 9.37 17.45 -15.16
N GLU A 286 9.57 17.62 -16.47
CA GLU A 286 10.31 16.66 -17.29
C GLU A 286 11.76 16.55 -16.83
N ILE A 287 12.44 17.68 -16.62
CA ILE A 287 13.80 17.72 -16.09
C ILE A 287 13.86 17.06 -14.71
N GLN A 288 12.92 17.37 -13.81
CA GLN A 288 12.89 16.76 -12.48
C GLN A 288 12.71 15.24 -12.55
N SER A 289 11.82 14.76 -13.42
CA SER A 289 11.61 13.32 -13.66
C SER A 289 12.88 12.65 -14.19
N ALA A 290 13.57 13.28 -15.14
CA ALA A 290 14.84 12.80 -15.67
C ALA A 290 15.93 12.74 -14.60
N ILE A 291 16.02 13.76 -13.74
CA ILE A 291 16.97 13.79 -12.60
C ILE A 291 16.69 12.62 -11.66
N VAL A 292 15.44 12.38 -11.27
CA VAL A 292 15.06 11.27 -10.38
C VAL A 292 15.43 9.92 -11.01
N ARG A 293 15.13 9.72 -12.29
CA ARG A 293 15.46 8.49 -13.02
C ARG A 293 16.98 8.26 -13.07
N ASN A 294 17.74 9.28 -13.47
CA ASN A 294 19.19 9.17 -13.59
C ASN A 294 19.85 8.95 -12.23
N THR A 295 19.35 9.59 -11.18
CA THR A 295 19.83 9.37 -9.81
C THR A 295 19.65 7.91 -9.39
N GLY A 296 18.49 7.32 -9.71
CA GLY A 296 18.23 5.89 -9.47
C GLY A 296 19.22 4.98 -10.19
N SER A 297 19.47 5.22 -11.48
CA SER A 297 20.43 4.45 -12.27
C SER A 297 21.87 4.59 -11.74
N ILE A 298 22.28 5.80 -11.35
CA ILE A 298 23.61 6.05 -10.78
C ILE A 298 23.78 5.27 -9.48
N LEU A 299 22.79 5.29 -8.58
CA LEU A 299 22.85 4.54 -7.32
C LEU A 299 22.98 3.03 -7.55
N GLN A 300 22.24 2.47 -8.50
CA GLN A 300 22.36 1.06 -8.86
C GLN A 300 23.75 0.71 -9.40
N LEU A 301 24.30 1.55 -10.28
CA LEU A 301 25.64 1.36 -10.82
C LEU A 301 26.72 1.48 -9.73
N SER A 302 26.60 2.46 -8.83
CA SER A 302 27.52 2.62 -7.70
C SER A 302 27.51 1.41 -6.77
N HIS A 303 26.32 0.89 -6.44
CA HIS A 303 26.20 -0.33 -5.63
C HIS A 303 26.77 -1.56 -6.34
N GLY A 304 26.52 -1.70 -7.65
CA GLY A 304 27.10 -2.76 -8.47
C GLY A 304 28.62 -2.72 -8.48
N ALA A 305 29.21 -1.54 -8.68
CA ALA A 305 30.66 -1.34 -8.67
C ALA A 305 31.28 -1.64 -7.31
N GLU A 306 30.65 -1.23 -6.21
CA GLU A 306 31.14 -1.52 -4.86
C GLU A 306 31.07 -3.02 -4.54
N SER A 307 30.00 -3.71 -4.96
CA SER A 307 29.89 -5.16 -4.83
C SER A 307 30.98 -5.90 -5.62
N LEU A 308 31.29 -5.46 -6.84
CA LEU A 308 32.38 -6.01 -7.64
C LEU A 308 33.73 -5.79 -6.98
N ARG A 309 34.00 -4.57 -6.47
CA ARG A 309 35.24 -4.26 -5.73
C ARG A 309 35.41 -5.16 -4.52
N GLN A 310 34.36 -5.38 -3.73
CA GLN A 310 34.40 -6.25 -2.55
C GLN A 310 34.66 -7.72 -2.91
N LYS A 311 34.11 -8.21 -4.03
CA LYS A 311 34.38 -9.58 -4.50
C LYS A 311 35.83 -9.74 -4.95
N LEU A 312 36.32 -8.83 -5.78
CA LEU A 312 37.71 -8.83 -6.25
C LEU A 312 38.73 -8.74 -5.12
N SER A 313 38.43 -7.97 -4.05
CA SER A 313 39.29 -7.88 -2.87
C SER A 313 39.25 -9.10 -1.95
N ARG A 314 38.28 -10.01 -2.11
CA ARG A 314 38.21 -11.28 -1.37
C ARG A 314 38.87 -12.43 -2.12
N ASP A 315 38.95 -12.31 -3.43
CA ASP A 315 39.56 -13.31 -4.32
C ASP A 315 41.08 -13.07 -4.54
N ALA A 316 41.63 -11.98 -4.00
CA ALA A 316 43.05 -11.60 -4.02
C ALA A 316 43.70 -11.80 -2.64
#